data_AF-A0A373PN42-F1
#
_entry.id   AF-A0A373PN42-F1
#
_cell.length_a   1.000
_cell.length_b   1.000
_cell.length_c   1.000
_cell.angle_alpha   90.00
_cell.angle_beta   90.00
_cell.angle_gamma   90.00
#
_symmetry.space_group_name_H-M   'P 1'
#
loop_
_entity.id
_entity.type
_entity.pdbx_description
1 polymer ?
#
loop_
_entity_poly.entity_id
_entity_poly.type
_entity_poly.pdbx_seq_one_letter_code
_entity_poly.pdbx_strand_id
1 'polypeptide(L)'
;IKVDDFSLVRFDHNKYSVPYQYSSKMITVKGSGNQVIMLFRGEIIAKYDRDYRHNQTHYRLEHYIGLIEKRPRSVYNAAPIKETVPTELYQFLMKLSSPKEIVKVLRLYLDTGNAVMKHLPYADSYNTLYAVVIGSSVRKMQIESSIEIVPPDLKRYDSLMKDGDAV
;
A
#
# COMPACT_ATOMS: atom_id res chain seq x y z
N ILE A 1 -21.88 -21.30 7.44
CA ILE A 1 -21.34 -21.59 6.09
C ILE A 1 -19.86 -21.91 6.23
N LYS A 2 -19.37 -22.99 5.60
CA LYS A 2 -17.94 -23.32 5.61
C LYS A 2 -17.22 -22.48 4.55
N VAL A 3 -16.10 -21.87 4.93
CA VAL A 3 -15.19 -21.18 4.00
C VAL A 3 -14.44 -22.22 3.17
N ASP A 4 -14.34 -22.00 1.86
CA ASP A 4 -13.57 -22.87 0.95
C ASP A 4 -12.06 -22.71 1.16
N ASP A 5 -11.26 -23.62 0.62
CA ASP A 5 -9.79 -23.62 0.77
C ASP A 5 -9.12 -22.43 0.08
N PHE A 6 -9.82 -21.80 -0.87
CA PHE A 6 -9.43 -20.53 -1.50
C PHE A 6 -9.85 -19.30 -0.70
N SER A 7 -10.29 -19.46 0.55
CA SER A 7 -10.79 -18.37 1.40
C SER A 7 -11.98 -17.63 0.78
N LEU A 8 -12.88 -18.39 0.14
CA LEU A 8 -14.08 -17.89 -0.52
C LEU A 8 -15.33 -18.41 0.18
N VAL A 9 -16.36 -17.56 0.21
CA VAL A 9 -17.66 -17.84 0.80
C VAL A 9 -18.72 -17.63 -0.27
N ARG A 10 -19.57 -18.64 -0.48
CA ARG A 10 -20.69 -18.55 -1.42
C ARG A 10 -21.88 -17.89 -0.73
N PHE A 11 -22.44 -16.87 -1.38
CA PHE A 11 -23.70 -16.23 -1.00
C PHE A 11 -24.39 -15.73 -2.26
N ASP A 12 -25.67 -16.08 -2.42
CA ASP A 12 -26.51 -15.62 -3.54
C ASP A 12 -25.87 -15.80 -4.93
N HIS A 13 -25.42 -17.03 -5.23
CA HIS A 13 -24.73 -17.40 -6.49
C HIS A 13 -23.39 -16.68 -6.75
N ASN A 14 -22.94 -15.83 -5.83
CA ASN A 14 -21.67 -15.13 -5.89
C ASN A 14 -20.70 -15.68 -4.84
N LYS A 15 -19.40 -15.45 -5.08
CA LYS A 15 -18.32 -15.80 -4.16
C LYS A 15 -17.69 -14.51 -3.64
N TYR A 16 -17.44 -14.48 -2.34
CA TYR A 16 -16.86 -13.32 -1.68
C TYR A 16 -15.67 -13.78 -0.85
N SER A 17 -14.54 -13.10 -0.97
CA SER A 17 -13.33 -13.49 -0.23
C SER A 17 -13.40 -13.12 1.25
N VAL A 18 -12.70 -13.88 2.09
CA VAL A 18 -12.46 -13.60 3.51
C VAL A 18 -10.97 -13.67 3.82
N PRO A 19 -10.48 -13.05 4.91
CA PRO A 19 -9.08 -13.18 5.29
C PRO A 19 -8.65 -14.64 5.40
N TYR A 20 -7.50 -14.98 4.83
CA TYR A 20 -7.08 -16.38 4.63
C TYR A 20 -6.99 -17.20 5.93
N GLN A 21 -6.81 -16.53 7.07
CA GLN A 21 -6.81 -17.14 8.40
C GLN A 21 -8.15 -17.81 8.78
N TYR A 22 -9.22 -17.53 8.03
CA TYR A 22 -10.53 -18.15 8.20
C TYR A 22 -10.82 -19.25 7.16
N SER A 23 -9.86 -19.59 6.30
CA SER A 23 -9.97 -20.73 5.37
C SER A 23 -10.38 -21.99 6.12
N SER A 24 -11.27 -22.77 5.51
CA SER A 24 -11.78 -24.05 6.02
C SER A 24 -12.51 -23.96 7.38
N LYS A 25 -12.76 -22.74 7.92
CA LYS A 25 -13.53 -22.52 9.16
C LYS A 25 -15.02 -22.36 8.87
N MET A 26 -15.84 -22.62 9.89
CA MET A 26 -17.27 -22.30 9.88
C MET A 26 -17.49 -20.85 10.30
N ILE A 27 -18.16 -20.09 9.45
CA ILE A 27 -18.51 -18.68 9.70
C ILE A 27 -20.02 -18.46 9.57
N THR A 28 -20.50 -17.33 10.08
CA THR A 28 -21.87 -16.85 9.90
C THR A 28 -21.89 -15.83 8.76
N VAL A 29 -22.88 -15.92 7.87
CA VAL A 29 -23.07 -14.95 6.79
C VAL A 29 -24.45 -14.34 6.95
N LYS A 30 -24.50 -13.03 7.08
CA LYS A 30 -25.73 -12.23 7.16
C LYS A 30 -25.87 -11.42 5.88
N GLY A 31 -26.83 -11.78 5.05
CA GLY A 31 -27.24 -10.99 3.89
C GLY A 31 -28.38 -10.05 4.24
N SER A 32 -28.24 -8.77 3.94
CA SER A 32 -29.31 -7.77 3.88
C SER A 32 -29.57 -7.38 2.42
N GLY A 33 -30.50 -6.46 2.16
CA GLY A 33 -30.72 -5.93 0.80
C GLY A 33 -29.44 -5.37 0.20
N ASN A 34 -28.74 -4.51 0.94
CA ASN A 34 -27.58 -3.80 0.38
C ASN A 34 -26.23 -4.43 0.72
N GLN A 35 -26.16 -5.34 1.69
CA GLN A 35 -24.88 -5.76 2.27
C GLN A 35 -24.81 -7.26 2.55
N VAL A 36 -23.61 -7.83 2.40
CA VAL A 36 -23.25 -9.18 2.84
C VAL A 36 -22.18 -9.04 3.91
N ILE A 37 -22.52 -9.43 5.14
CA ILE A 37 -21.65 -9.35 6.31
C ILE A 37 -21.25 -10.77 6.71
N MET A 38 -19.95 -10.97 6.91
CA MET A 38 -19.39 -12.24 7.33
C MET A 38 -18.84 -12.12 8.73
N LEU A 39 -19.22 -13.04 9.61
CA LEU A 39 -18.84 -13.03 11.00
C LEU A 39 -18.18 -14.34 11.42
N PHE A 40 -17.15 -14.25 12.25
CA PHE A 40 -16.56 -15.40 12.93
C PHE A 40 -16.56 -15.13 14.42
N ARG A 41 -17.19 -16.01 15.21
CA ARG A 41 -17.32 -15.87 16.67
C ARG A 41 -17.89 -14.50 17.13
N GLY A 42 -18.85 -13.97 16.36
CA GLY A 42 -19.51 -12.69 16.67
C GLY A 42 -18.80 -11.44 16.12
N GLU A 43 -17.57 -11.57 15.63
CA GLU A 43 -16.82 -10.45 15.05
C GLU A 43 -16.97 -10.40 13.53
N ILE A 44 -17.10 -9.19 12.97
CA ILE A 44 -17.18 -8.98 11.52
C ILE A 44 -15.77 -9.17 10.92
N ILE A 45 -15.62 -10.15 10.04
CA ILE A 45 -14.35 -10.46 9.37
C ILE A 45 -14.28 -9.91 7.94
N ALA A 46 -15.42 -9.70 7.30
CA ALA A 46 -15.53 -9.11 5.98
C ALA A 46 -16.93 -8.53 5.75
N LYS A 47 -16.99 -7.46 4.95
CA LYS A 47 -18.22 -6.77 4.58
C LYS A 47 -18.18 -6.36 3.12
N TYR A 48 -19.22 -6.69 2.37
CA TYR A 48 -19.38 -6.37 0.96
C TYR A 48 -20.72 -5.70 0.71
N ASP A 49 -20.78 -4.86 -0.32
CA ASP A 49 -22.05 -4.51 -0.94
C ASP A 49 -22.59 -5.74 -1.68
N ARG A 50 -23.90 -5.91 -1.64
CA ARG A 50 -24.54 -7.07 -2.26
C ARG A 50 -24.49 -6.92 -3.78
N ASP A 51 -23.90 -7.91 -4.45
CA ASP A 51 -23.99 -8.05 -5.90
C ASP A 51 -25.16 -8.97 -6.25
N TYR A 52 -26.06 -8.49 -7.12
CA TYR A 52 -27.23 -9.21 -7.62
C TYR A 52 -26.98 -9.92 -8.95
N ARG A 53 -25.81 -9.74 -9.56
CA ARG A 53 -25.38 -10.54 -10.71
C ARG A 53 -25.12 -11.98 -10.27
N HIS A 54 -24.84 -12.87 -11.21
CA HIS A 54 -24.56 -14.28 -10.93
C HIS A 54 -23.11 -14.65 -11.26
N ASN A 55 -22.59 -15.65 -10.55
CA ASN A 55 -21.27 -16.23 -10.74
C ASN A 55 -20.10 -15.24 -10.64
N GLN A 56 -20.31 -14.13 -9.93
CA GLN A 56 -19.25 -13.16 -9.67
C GLN A 56 -18.36 -13.64 -8.52
N THR A 57 -17.06 -13.35 -8.61
CA THR A 57 -16.11 -13.61 -7.53
C THR A 57 -15.46 -12.31 -7.09
N HIS A 58 -15.75 -11.90 -5.86
CA HIS A 58 -15.23 -10.67 -5.26
C HIS A 58 -13.99 -10.96 -4.44
N TYR A 59 -12.84 -10.77 -5.07
CA TYR A 59 -11.55 -10.81 -4.38
C TYR A 59 -11.24 -9.47 -3.71
N ARG A 60 -10.52 -9.55 -2.59
CA ARG A 60 -9.88 -8.42 -1.92
C ARG A 60 -8.44 -8.81 -1.64
N LEU A 61 -7.49 -8.01 -2.12
CA LEU A 61 -6.08 -8.35 -2.00
C LEU A 61 -5.63 -8.43 -0.53
N GLU A 62 -6.20 -7.59 0.35
CA GLU A 62 -5.89 -7.58 1.79
C GLU A 62 -6.13 -8.95 2.45
N HIS A 63 -7.09 -9.71 1.95
CA HIS A 63 -7.43 -11.02 2.50
C HIS A 63 -6.35 -12.08 2.25
N TYR A 64 -5.50 -11.88 1.23
CA TYR A 64 -4.53 -12.86 0.75
C TYR A 64 -3.07 -12.45 0.97
N ILE A 65 -2.79 -11.16 1.22
CA ILE A 65 -1.41 -10.66 1.29
C ILE A 65 -0.53 -11.45 2.28
N GLY A 66 -1.05 -11.76 3.47
CA GLY A 66 -0.29 -12.53 4.47
C GLY A 66 -0.01 -13.99 4.06
N LEU A 67 -0.85 -14.58 3.21
CA LEU A 67 -0.58 -15.92 2.63
C LEU A 67 0.49 -15.83 1.55
N ILE A 68 0.42 -14.79 0.72
CA ILE A 68 1.36 -14.54 -0.37
C ILE A 68 2.76 -14.23 0.21
N GLU A 69 2.86 -13.48 1.31
CA GLU A 69 4.11 -13.23 2.04
C GLU A 69 4.78 -14.53 2.50
N LYS A 70 3.99 -15.49 2.99
CA LYS A 70 4.50 -16.82 3.40
C LYS A 70 4.95 -17.67 2.22
N ARG A 71 4.32 -17.49 1.04
CA ARG A 71 4.61 -18.25 -0.18
C ARG A 71 4.77 -17.30 -1.38
N PRO A 72 5.88 -16.55 -1.48
CA PRO A 72 6.04 -15.49 -2.48
C PRO A 72 5.92 -15.96 -3.92
N ARG A 73 6.30 -17.21 -4.22
CA ARG A 73 6.17 -17.77 -5.58
C ARG A 73 4.72 -17.87 -6.07
N SER A 74 3.74 -17.79 -5.16
CA SER A 74 2.32 -17.84 -5.53
C SER A 74 1.84 -16.60 -6.30
N VAL A 75 2.60 -15.49 -6.28
CA VAL A 75 2.21 -14.22 -6.92
C VAL A 75 1.87 -14.36 -8.41
N TYR A 76 2.55 -15.23 -9.15
CA TYR A 76 2.34 -15.39 -10.59
C TYR A 76 1.00 -16.06 -10.94
N ASN A 77 0.47 -16.86 -10.01
CA ASN A 77 -0.74 -17.67 -10.22
C ASN A 77 -1.93 -17.23 -9.36
N ALA A 78 -1.75 -16.25 -8.47
CA ALA A 78 -2.79 -15.80 -7.58
C ALA A 78 -3.88 -15.02 -8.36
N ALA A 79 -5.06 -15.62 -8.50
CA ALA A 79 -6.24 -14.94 -9.05
C ALA A 79 -6.58 -13.61 -8.34
N PRO A 80 -6.48 -13.49 -6.99
CA PRO A 80 -6.72 -12.21 -6.33
C PRO A 80 -5.82 -11.08 -6.85
N ILE A 81 -4.57 -11.36 -7.22
CA ILE A 81 -3.67 -10.34 -7.77
C ILE A 81 -4.15 -9.93 -9.17
N LYS A 82 -4.41 -10.91 -10.04
CA LYS A 82 -4.82 -10.66 -11.43
C LYS A 82 -6.14 -9.89 -11.54
N GLU A 83 -7.08 -10.15 -10.65
CA GLU A 83 -8.45 -9.59 -10.71
C GLU A 83 -8.61 -8.27 -9.95
N THR A 84 -7.75 -7.96 -8.97
CA THR A 84 -7.92 -6.76 -8.12
C THR A 84 -6.87 -5.68 -8.34
N VAL A 85 -5.71 -6.03 -8.90
CA VAL A 85 -4.62 -5.08 -9.11
C VAL A 85 -4.82 -4.35 -10.45
N PRO A 86 -4.65 -3.01 -10.49
CA PRO A 86 -4.72 -2.26 -11.74
C PRO A 86 -3.73 -2.78 -12.79
N THR A 87 -4.12 -2.72 -14.06
CA THR A 87 -3.34 -3.27 -15.18
C THR A 87 -1.92 -2.72 -15.24
N GLU A 88 -1.73 -1.42 -15.00
CA GLU A 88 -0.42 -0.77 -15.04
C GLU A 88 0.49 -1.30 -13.93
N LEU A 89 -0.05 -1.45 -12.72
CA LEU A 89 0.66 -2.04 -11.59
C LEU A 89 1.00 -3.50 -11.88
N TYR A 90 0.05 -4.28 -12.41
CA TYR A 90 0.29 -5.67 -12.78
C TYR A 90 1.44 -5.80 -13.80
N GLN A 91 1.46 -4.96 -14.83
CA GLN A 91 2.55 -4.94 -15.82
C GLN A 91 3.90 -4.61 -15.18
N PHE A 92 3.95 -3.66 -14.25
CA PHE A 92 5.16 -3.35 -13.51
C PHE A 92 5.62 -4.55 -12.66
N LEU A 93 4.71 -5.19 -11.93
CA LEU A 93 5.03 -6.36 -11.10
C LEU A 93 5.62 -7.51 -11.92
N MET A 94 5.14 -7.74 -13.14
CA MET A 94 5.64 -8.82 -14.00
C MET A 94 7.04 -8.54 -14.58
N LYS A 95 7.52 -7.29 -14.55
CA LYS A 95 8.90 -6.94 -14.94
C LYS A 95 9.90 -7.22 -13.82
N LEU A 96 9.45 -7.34 -12.57
CA LEU A 96 10.33 -7.59 -11.45
C LEU A 96 10.84 -9.04 -11.48
N SER A 97 12.13 -9.20 -11.21
CA SER A 97 12.82 -10.50 -11.28
C SER A 97 12.53 -11.38 -10.06
N SER A 98 12.26 -10.77 -8.90
CA SER A 98 12.12 -11.49 -7.63
C SER A 98 10.67 -11.53 -7.15
N PRO A 99 10.13 -12.73 -6.83
CA PRO A 99 8.80 -12.84 -6.23
C PRO A 99 8.68 -12.07 -4.91
N LYS A 100 9.78 -11.95 -4.15
CA LYS A 100 9.78 -11.20 -2.89
C LYS A 100 9.62 -9.69 -3.12
N GLU A 101 10.17 -9.16 -4.21
CA GLU A 101 10.00 -7.74 -4.56
C GLU A 101 8.56 -7.45 -4.98
N ILE A 102 7.95 -8.34 -5.77
CA ILE A 102 6.53 -8.27 -6.13
C ILE A 102 5.66 -8.14 -4.88
N VAL A 103 5.90 -9.00 -3.87
CA VAL A 103 5.15 -8.94 -2.60
C VAL A 103 5.37 -7.61 -1.88
N LYS A 104 6.60 -7.08 -1.85
CA LYS A 104 6.88 -5.78 -1.21
C LYS A 104 6.15 -4.63 -1.90
N VAL A 105 6.10 -4.62 -3.23
CA VAL A 105 5.34 -3.60 -3.99
C VAL A 105 3.84 -3.74 -3.72
N LEU A 106 3.31 -4.96 -3.70
CA LEU A 106 1.89 -5.19 -3.36
C LEU A 106 1.57 -4.71 -1.95
N ARG A 107 2.48 -4.90 -0.99
CA ARG A 107 2.33 -4.38 0.37
C ARG A 107 2.31 -2.86 0.40
N LEU A 108 3.27 -2.23 -0.28
CA LEU A 108 3.34 -0.78 -0.42
C LEU A 108 2.05 -0.21 -1.07
N TYR A 109 1.50 -0.91 -2.06
CA TYR A 109 0.24 -0.56 -2.69
C TYR A 109 -0.96 -0.67 -1.74
N LEU A 110 -1.02 -1.72 -0.91
CA LEU A 110 -2.08 -1.84 0.11
C LEU A 110 -2.00 -0.73 1.16
N ASP A 111 -0.79 -0.32 1.54
CA ASP A 111 -0.59 0.70 2.58
C ASP A 111 -0.84 2.14 2.07
N THR A 112 -0.50 2.42 0.80
CA THR A 112 -0.49 3.80 0.27
C THR A 112 -1.42 4.04 -0.93
N GLY A 113 -1.93 2.97 -1.55
CA GLY A 113 -2.88 3.02 -2.66
C GLY A 113 -2.39 3.86 -3.85
N ASN A 114 -3.08 4.97 -4.09
CA ASN A 114 -2.88 5.86 -5.24
C ASN A 114 -1.47 6.48 -5.31
N ALA A 115 -0.76 6.60 -4.19
CA ALA A 115 0.59 7.14 -4.18
C ALA A 115 1.56 6.29 -5.02
N VAL A 116 1.44 4.95 -4.95
CA VAL A 116 2.23 4.04 -5.79
C VAL A 116 1.93 4.26 -7.26
N MET A 117 0.64 4.34 -7.61
CA MET A 117 0.21 4.49 -9.01
C MET A 117 0.75 5.76 -9.66
N LYS A 118 0.80 6.89 -8.92
CA LYS A 118 1.34 8.16 -9.42
C LYS A 118 2.82 8.07 -9.78
N HIS A 119 3.58 7.27 -9.03
CA HIS A 119 5.03 7.18 -9.16
C HIS A 119 5.51 5.97 -9.97
N LEU A 120 4.59 5.06 -10.31
CA LEU A 120 4.83 3.87 -11.11
C LEU A 120 5.56 4.13 -12.44
N PRO A 121 5.22 5.17 -13.23
CA PRO A 121 5.90 5.43 -14.51
C PRO A 121 7.37 5.85 -14.38
N TYR A 122 7.76 6.35 -13.20
CA TYR A 122 9.08 6.93 -12.96
C TYR A 122 10.03 5.97 -12.23
N ALA A 123 9.55 4.77 -11.90
CA ALA A 123 10.31 3.80 -11.16
C ALA A 123 10.59 2.56 -12.00
N ASP A 124 11.81 2.05 -11.82
CA ASP A 124 12.36 0.85 -12.44
C ASP A 124 12.52 -0.30 -11.43
N SER A 125 12.53 0.02 -10.14
CA SER A 125 12.73 -0.93 -9.05
C SER A 125 11.82 -0.66 -7.86
N TYR A 126 11.67 -1.65 -6.98
CA TYR A 126 10.97 -1.49 -5.70
C TYR A 126 11.59 -0.36 -4.85
N ASN A 127 12.92 -0.24 -4.79
CA ASN A 127 13.58 0.74 -3.94
C ASN A 127 13.28 2.17 -4.41
N THR A 128 13.27 2.40 -5.73
CA THR A 128 12.90 3.69 -6.33
C THR A 128 11.45 4.05 -5.96
N LEU A 129 10.51 3.10 -6.11
CA LEU A 129 9.12 3.30 -5.70
C LEU A 129 9.00 3.62 -4.20
N TYR A 130 9.63 2.82 -3.35
CA TYR A 130 9.55 2.97 -1.90
C TYR A 130 10.09 4.33 -1.46
N ALA A 131 11.25 4.74 -1.98
CA ALA A 131 11.87 6.02 -1.64
C ALA A 131 10.99 7.21 -2.05
N VAL A 132 10.35 7.16 -3.23
CA VAL A 132 9.50 8.25 -3.70
C VAL A 132 8.18 8.30 -2.95
N VAL A 133 7.54 7.15 -2.70
CA VAL A 133 6.26 7.07 -1.99
C VAL A 133 6.40 7.46 -0.52
N ILE A 134 7.43 6.96 0.18
CA ILE A 134 7.67 7.34 1.58
C ILE A 134 8.27 8.75 1.68
N GLY A 135 9.19 9.11 0.78
CA GLY A 135 9.79 10.44 0.75
C GLY A 135 8.79 11.56 0.44
N SER A 136 7.75 11.28 -0.35
CA SER A 136 6.64 12.23 -0.59
C SER A 136 5.69 12.33 0.61
N SER A 137 5.52 11.28 1.42
CA SER A 137 4.81 11.34 2.70
C SER A 137 5.54 12.20 3.74
N VAL A 138 6.89 12.21 3.71
CA VAL A 138 7.73 12.99 4.63
C VAL A 138 7.89 14.47 4.20
N ARG A 139 7.60 14.85 2.95
CA ARG A 139 7.77 16.23 2.46
C ARG A 139 6.46 17.04 2.43
N LYS A 140 6.08 17.52 3.60
CA LYS A 140 5.51 18.86 3.84
C LYS A 140 6.05 19.46 5.14
N MET A 141 7.37 19.46 5.32
CA MET A 141 7.97 20.38 6.30
C MET A 141 8.31 21.66 5.54
N GLN A 142 7.58 22.72 5.85
CA GLN A 142 7.93 24.07 5.43
C GLN A 142 9.30 24.35 6.03
N ILE A 143 10.34 24.41 5.18
CA ILE A 143 11.64 24.87 5.64
C ILE A 143 11.43 26.36 5.94
N GLU A 144 11.39 26.73 7.21
CA GLU A 144 11.41 28.13 7.62
C GLU A 144 12.74 28.72 7.15
N SER A 145 12.70 29.43 6.02
CA SER A 145 13.86 30.16 5.48
C SER A 145 14.16 31.44 6.27
N SER A 146 13.50 31.65 7.41
CA SER A 146 13.68 32.78 8.32
C SER A 146 14.68 32.42 9.41
N ILE A 147 15.91 32.07 9.02
CA ILE A 147 17.02 32.19 9.96
C ILE A 147 17.47 33.64 9.85
N GLU A 148 17.21 34.46 10.86
CA GLU A 148 17.74 35.82 10.93
C GLU A 148 19.27 35.74 11.02
N ILE A 149 19.93 36.08 9.92
CA ILE A 149 21.39 36.19 9.88
C ILE A 149 21.73 37.48 10.60
N VAL A 150 22.26 37.39 11.83
CA VAL A 150 22.84 38.54 12.52
C VAL A 150 24.08 38.96 11.72
N PRO A 151 24.10 40.18 11.14
CA PRO A 151 25.26 40.64 10.39
C PRO A 151 26.46 40.73 11.35
N PRO A 152 27.65 40.25 10.95
CA PRO A 152 28.86 40.41 11.76
C PRO A 152 29.12 41.87 12.07
N ASP A 153 29.46 42.19 13.31
CA ASP A 153 29.87 43.55 13.68
C ASP A 153 31.26 43.87 13.12
N LEU A 154 31.28 44.63 12.02
CA LEU A 154 32.50 45.01 11.31
C LEU A 154 33.27 46.15 11.99
N LYS A 155 32.71 46.81 13.02
CA LYS A 155 33.37 47.94 13.71
C LYS A 155 34.69 47.57 14.37
N ARG A 156 34.92 46.27 14.62
CA ARG A 156 36.21 45.76 15.11
C ARG A 156 37.35 45.98 14.10
N TYR A 157 37.07 45.99 12.80
CA TYR A 157 38.10 46.22 11.76
C TYR A 157 38.50 47.69 11.64
N ASP A 158 37.60 48.62 11.96
CA ASP A 158 37.91 50.06 11.92
C ASP A 158 39.03 50.46 12.90
N SER A 159 39.22 49.67 13.96
CA SER A 159 40.31 49.87 14.92
C SER A 159 41.68 49.44 14.37
N LEU A 160 41.70 48.49 13.42
CA LEU A 160 42.93 48.02 12.77
C LEU A 160 43.43 48.98 11.68
N MET A 161 42.57 49.86 11.17
CA MET A 161 42.94 50.90 10.19
C MET A 161 43.54 52.17 10.83
N LYS A 162 43.46 52.31 12.15
CA LYS A 162 43.98 53.49 12.87
C LYS A 162 45.46 53.36 13.25
N ASP A 163 45.96 52.15 13.41
CA ASP A 163 47.37 51.87 13.75
C ASP A 163 48.21 51.51 12.51
N GLY A 164 47.81 52.00 11.34
CA GLY A 164 48.65 51.96 10.14
C GLY A 164 49.80 52.95 10.29
N ASP A 165 50.86 52.55 10.99
CA ASP A 165 52.16 53.20 10.91
C ASP A 165 52.61 53.20 9.45
N ALA A 166 52.43 54.35 8.78
CA ALA A 166 53.12 54.65 7.54
C ALA A 166 54.59 54.85 7.89
N VAL A 167 55.40 53.85 7.55
CA VAL A 167 56.87 53.89 7.55
C VAL A 167 57.37 55.02 6.64
#